data_AF-A0A2V2NIR7-F1
#
_entry.id   AF-A0A2V2NIR7-F1
#
_cell.length_a   1.000
_cell.length_b   1.000
_cell.length_c   1.000
_cell.angle_alpha   90.00
_cell.angle_beta   90.00
_cell.angle_gamma   90.00
#
_symmetry.space_group_name_H-M   'P 1'
#
loop_
_entity.id
_entity.type
_entity.pdbx_description
1 polymer ?
#
loop_
_entity_poly.entity_id
_entity_poly.type
_entity_poly.pdbx_seq_one_letter_code
_entity_poly.pdbx_strand_id
1 'polypeptide(L)'
;MSLLGNGKRMVTVTINKNQYLAEEGEIFLLTANRLGIDIPHLCYEKALEPYGACRLCMVDVVTCGKTDMTPACTIRVQNGLEILTDTPQIIKHRNLLFELYLAEAPKSEVIKEMAAKYGVTKTRFLKKIVHDDPLQGKCILCGLCVRVCEEIMGASAISFINRGPYTVINTPFYEHNPDCEGCAACAKVCPTNAIVFEDIGTNRVMQSWSDTTVPLMICPECGKPFAPQRLMEKVLTKPESGLIEEIKDLCPECRRKYFTLREIRKIPTNGGQA
;
A
#
# COMPACT_ATOMS: atom_id res chain seq x y z
N MET A 1 17.51 36.52 0.21
CA MET A 1 17.07 35.40 -0.66
C MET A 1 16.58 34.25 0.20
N SER A 2 15.34 34.34 0.67
CA SER A 2 14.62 33.23 1.32
C SER A 2 13.45 32.89 0.41
N LEU A 3 13.59 31.83 -0.38
CA LEU A 3 12.57 31.30 -1.30
C LEU A 3 12.30 29.84 -0.91
N LEU A 4 11.53 29.61 0.14
CA LEU A 4 10.89 28.32 0.41
C LEU A 4 9.53 28.56 1.07
N GLY A 5 8.58 29.03 0.28
CA GLY A 5 7.16 28.94 0.57
C GLY A 5 6.48 28.44 -0.69
N ASN A 6 6.32 27.13 -0.84
CA ASN A 6 5.58 26.50 -1.93
C ASN A 6 4.09 26.87 -1.81
N GLY A 7 3.72 28.09 -2.19
CA GLY A 7 2.33 28.48 -2.41
C GLY A 7 1.85 27.82 -3.69
N LYS A 8 1.26 26.63 -3.56
CA LYS A 8 0.66 25.95 -4.71
C LYS A 8 -0.49 26.79 -5.26
N ARG A 9 -0.54 26.96 -6.58
CA ARG A 9 -1.57 27.75 -7.26
C ARG A 9 -2.91 27.03 -7.15
N MET A 10 -3.94 27.73 -6.70
CA MET A 10 -5.31 27.23 -6.70
C MET A 10 -5.95 27.48 -8.07
N VAL A 11 -6.60 26.46 -8.62
CA VAL A 11 -7.31 26.51 -9.89
C VAL A 11 -8.75 26.03 -9.71
N THR A 12 -9.64 26.47 -10.61
CA THR A 12 -11.03 26.06 -10.60
C THR A 12 -11.19 24.80 -11.45
N VAL A 13 -11.83 23.79 -10.86
CA VAL A 13 -12.23 22.55 -11.53
C VAL A 13 -13.74 22.36 -11.42
N THR A 14 -14.34 21.72 -12.42
CA THR A 14 -15.78 21.41 -12.44
C THR A 14 -15.96 19.91 -12.26
N ILE A 15 -16.69 19.50 -11.23
CA ILE A 15 -17.00 18.10 -10.96
C ILE A 15 -18.51 17.95 -10.83
N ASN A 16 -19.14 17.13 -11.69
CA ASN A 16 -20.58 16.95 -11.76
C ASN A 16 -21.35 18.29 -11.81
N LYS A 17 -20.88 19.21 -12.66
CA LYS A 17 -21.40 20.59 -12.84
C LYS A 17 -21.15 21.57 -11.68
N ASN A 18 -20.59 21.12 -10.56
CA ASN A 18 -20.24 21.98 -9.43
C ASN A 18 -18.78 22.43 -9.53
N GLN A 19 -18.50 23.69 -9.16
CA GLN A 19 -17.14 24.23 -9.18
C GLN A 19 -16.46 24.05 -7.83
N TYR A 20 -15.18 23.70 -7.87
CA TYR A 20 -14.32 23.52 -6.71
C TYR A 20 -12.98 24.20 -6.92
N LEU A 21 -12.34 24.59 -5.81
CA LEU A 21 -10.95 25.03 -5.80
C LEU A 21 -10.04 23.86 -5.45
N ALA A 22 -9.02 23.65 -6.28
CA ALA A 22 -8.05 22.57 -6.11
C ALA A 22 -6.62 23.06 -6.38
N GLU A 23 -5.64 22.36 -5.81
CA GLU A 23 -4.23 22.65 -6.03
C GLU A 23 -3.83 22.19 -7.44
N GLU A 24 -3.27 23.09 -8.24
CA GLU A 24 -2.76 22.77 -9.58
C GLU A 24 -1.66 21.68 -9.48
N GLY A 25 -1.77 20.65 -10.34
CA GLY A 25 -0.85 19.51 -10.37
C GLY A 25 -1.13 18.39 -9.35
N GLU A 26 -2.09 18.57 -8.42
CA GLU A 26 -2.54 17.50 -7.52
C GLU A 26 -3.14 16.34 -8.34
N ILE A 27 -3.04 15.10 -7.82
CA ILE A 27 -3.73 13.95 -8.40
C ILE A 27 -5.23 14.13 -8.16
N PHE A 28 -6.02 14.10 -9.24
CA PHE A 28 -7.46 14.35 -9.15
C PHE A 28 -8.18 13.40 -8.18
N LEU A 29 -7.81 12.12 -8.12
CA LEU A 29 -8.38 11.18 -7.14
C LEU A 29 -8.25 11.68 -5.69
N LEU A 30 -7.11 12.27 -5.33
CA LEU A 30 -6.88 12.81 -3.98
C LEU A 30 -7.73 14.05 -3.74
N THR A 31 -7.77 14.94 -4.73
CA THR A 31 -8.62 16.12 -4.71
C THR A 31 -10.10 15.74 -4.50
N ALA A 32 -10.61 14.77 -5.26
CA ALA A 32 -11.99 14.28 -5.16
C ALA A 32 -12.27 13.73 -3.75
N ASN A 33 -11.41 12.86 -3.22
CA ASN A 33 -11.56 12.31 -1.88
C ASN A 33 -11.58 13.40 -0.80
N ARG A 34 -10.69 14.40 -0.90
CA ARG A 34 -10.63 15.54 0.03
C ARG A 34 -11.89 16.40 -0.01
N LEU A 35 -12.52 16.50 -1.18
CA LEU A 35 -13.79 17.21 -1.38
C LEU A 35 -15.02 16.37 -1.01
N GLY A 36 -14.84 15.16 -0.49
CA GLY A 36 -15.94 14.26 -0.11
C GLY A 36 -16.62 13.56 -1.30
N ILE A 37 -16.00 13.58 -2.48
CA ILE A 37 -16.49 12.90 -3.68
C ILE A 37 -15.95 11.48 -3.67
N ASP A 38 -16.83 10.52 -3.41
CA ASP A 38 -16.47 9.10 -3.31
C ASP A 38 -16.14 8.51 -4.68
N ILE A 39 -14.88 8.13 -4.89
CA ILE A 39 -14.41 7.42 -6.09
C ILE A 39 -13.74 6.12 -5.62
N PRO A 40 -14.22 4.93 -6.05
CA PRO A 40 -13.67 3.67 -5.56
C PRO A 40 -12.26 3.45 -6.12
N HIS A 41 -11.34 3.01 -5.28
CA HIS A 41 -9.95 2.77 -5.65
C HIS A 41 -9.33 1.69 -4.75
N LEU A 42 -8.42 0.90 -5.33
CA LEU A 42 -7.70 -0.18 -4.63
C LEU A 42 -6.18 -0.12 -4.84
N CYS A 43 -5.71 0.36 -5.99
CA CYS A 43 -4.30 0.35 -6.37
C CYS A 43 -3.59 1.71 -6.20
N TYR A 44 -4.08 2.56 -5.30
CA TYR A 44 -3.42 3.82 -4.98
C TYR A 44 -2.66 3.67 -3.66
N GLU A 45 -1.38 4.03 -3.67
CA GLU A 45 -0.52 4.09 -2.50
C GLU A 45 0.29 5.38 -2.59
N LYS A 46 0.41 6.12 -1.48
CA LYS A 46 1.06 7.43 -1.47
C LYS A 46 2.55 7.35 -1.83
N ALA A 47 3.20 6.26 -1.46
CA ALA A 47 4.63 6.06 -1.74
C ALA A 47 4.94 5.70 -3.20
N LEU A 48 3.94 5.44 -4.05
CA LEU A 48 4.11 4.96 -5.42
C LEU A 48 3.40 5.86 -6.43
N GLU A 49 4.02 6.09 -7.59
CA GLU A 49 3.34 6.82 -8.67
C GLU A 49 2.12 6.01 -9.18
N PRO A 50 0.93 6.61 -9.32
CA PRO A 50 -0.24 5.87 -9.78
C PRO A 50 -0.10 5.40 -11.22
N TYR A 51 -0.57 4.18 -11.49
CA TYR A 51 -0.50 3.57 -12.83
C TYR A 51 -1.86 3.03 -13.33
N GLY A 52 -2.90 3.14 -12.51
CA GLY A 52 -4.27 2.83 -12.92
C GLY A 52 -4.60 1.36 -13.13
N ALA A 53 -3.94 0.41 -12.46
CA ALA A 53 -4.25 -1.02 -12.65
C ALA A 53 -5.69 -1.41 -12.30
N CYS A 54 -6.22 -0.94 -11.17
CA CYS A 54 -7.52 -1.44 -10.71
C CYS A 54 -8.71 -0.90 -11.50
N ARG A 55 -8.55 0.22 -12.22
CA ARG A 55 -9.60 0.84 -13.06
C ARG A 55 -10.95 1.10 -12.36
N LEU A 56 -11.05 1.02 -11.02
CA LEU A 56 -12.28 1.41 -10.30
C LEU A 56 -12.48 2.92 -10.29
N CYS A 57 -11.36 3.65 -10.26
CA CYS A 57 -11.36 5.10 -10.20
C CYS A 57 -11.64 5.78 -11.55
N MET A 58 -12.19 5.07 -12.54
CA MET A 58 -12.51 5.68 -13.84
C MET A 58 -13.56 6.78 -13.66
N VAL A 59 -13.36 7.86 -14.41
CA VAL A 59 -14.23 9.03 -14.50
C VAL A 59 -14.25 9.51 -15.95
N ASP A 60 -15.27 10.27 -16.34
CA ASP A 60 -15.34 10.86 -17.67
C ASP A 60 -14.74 12.27 -17.63
N VAL A 61 -13.70 12.50 -18.41
CA VAL A 61 -13.09 13.82 -18.61
C VAL A 61 -13.77 14.50 -19.80
N VAL A 62 -14.27 15.71 -19.60
CA VAL A 62 -14.95 16.47 -20.65
C VAL A 62 -13.95 17.35 -21.38
N THR A 63 -13.85 17.19 -22.70
CA THR A 63 -13.02 18.02 -23.58
C THR A 63 -13.82 18.39 -24.82
N CYS A 64 -13.99 19.69 -25.09
CA CYS A 64 -14.72 20.19 -26.27
C CYS A 64 -16.09 19.50 -26.51
N GLY A 65 -16.84 19.23 -25.44
CA GLY A 65 -18.14 18.55 -25.49
C GLY A 65 -18.11 17.03 -25.70
N LYS A 66 -16.93 16.40 -25.73
CA LYS A 66 -16.75 14.94 -25.75
C LYS A 66 -16.28 14.45 -24.38
N THR A 67 -16.67 13.23 -24.03
CA THR A 67 -16.23 12.55 -22.80
C THR A 67 -15.24 11.45 -23.15
N ASP A 68 -14.12 11.39 -22.41
CA ASP A 68 -13.19 10.26 -22.46
C ASP A 68 -13.01 9.63 -21.08
N MET A 69 -13.06 8.30 -21.03
CA MET A 69 -13.02 7.57 -19.77
C MET A 69 -11.57 7.40 -19.32
N THR A 70 -11.20 8.07 -18.23
CA THR A 70 -9.81 8.11 -17.75
C THR A 70 -9.73 7.71 -16.26
N PRO A 71 -8.68 7.00 -15.81
CA PRO A 71 -8.47 6.75 -14.39
C PRO A 71 -8.23 8.05 -13.62
N ALA A 72 -9.04 8.35 -12.61
CA ALA A 72 -8.88 9.54 -11.76
C ALA A 72 -7.50 9.64 -11.10
N CYS A 73 -6.87 8.50 -10.81
CA CYS A 73 -5.55 8.46 -10.19
C CYS A 73 -4.39 8.93 -11.10
N THR A 74 -4.58 8.95 -12.42
CA THR A 74 -3.53 9.39 -13.37
C THR A 74 -3.75 10.82 -13.86
N ILE A 75 -4.90 11.43 -13.55
CA ILE A 75 -5.23 12.80 -13.95
C ILE A 75 -4.56 13.78 -12.99
N ARG A 76 -3.95 14.83 -13.55
CA ARG A 76 -3.41 15.97 -12.81
C ARG A 76 -4.38 17.14 -12.92
N VAL A 77 -4.65 17.79 -11.78
CA VAL A 77 -5.53 18.96 -11.71
C VAL A 77 -4.94 20.12 -12.53
N GLN A 78 -5.76 20.69 -13.41
CA GLN A 78 -5.43 21.85 -14.24
C GLN A 78 -6.63 22.79 -14.30
N ASN A 79 -6.39 24.06 -14.59
CA ASN A 79 -7.48 25.04 -14.70
C ASN A 79 -8.45 24.68 -15.82
N GLY A 80 -9.75 24.68 -15.51
CA GLY A 80 -10.79 24.31 -16.49
C GLY A 80 -11.00 22.81 -16.67
N LEU A 81 -10.37 21.97 -15.83
CA LEU A 81 -10.64 20.53 -15.81
C LEU A 81 -12.11 20.29 -15.45
N GLU A 82 -12.83 19.57 -16.31
CA GLU A 82 -14.22 19.18 -16.11
C GLU A 82 -14.35 17.66 -16.09
N ILE A 83 -14.95 17.11 -15.02
CA ILE A 83 -15.07 15.68 -14.77
C ILE A 83 -16.50 15.31 -14.36
N LEU A 84 -16.96 14.18 -14.89
CA LEU A 84 -18.20 13.53 -14.47
C LEU A 84 -17.86 12.18 -13.82
N THR A 85 -18.35 11.95 -12.60
CA THR A 85 -17.98 10.79 -11.78
C THR A 85 -19.02 9.68 -11.74
N ASP A 86 -20.22 9.93 -12.24
CA ASP A 86 -21.43 9.12 -12.04
C ASP A 86 -22.27 8.96 -13.32
N THR A 87 -21.65 9.10 -14.50
CA THR A 87 -22.36 8.85 -15.76
C THR A 87 -22.83 7.39 -15.84
N PRO A 88 -23.89 7.08 -16.63
CA PRO A 88 -24.35 5.71 -16.80
C PRO A 88 -23.25 4.74 -17.28
N GLN A 89 -22.30 5.23 -18.08
CA GLN A 89 -21.16 4.42 -18.53
C GLN A 89 -20.19 4.12 -17.40
N ILE A 90 -19.85 5.11 -16.56
CA ILE A 90 -18.98 4.93 -15.39
C ILE A 90 -19.59 3.96 -14.39
N ILE A 91 -20.88 4.10 -14.09
CA ILE A 91 -21.59 3.20 -13.18
C ILE A 91 -21.56 1.76 -13.72
N LYS A 92 -21.88 1.57 -15.01
CA LYS A 92 -21.84 0.26 -15.66
C LYS A 92 -20.43 -0.36 -15.62
N HIS A 93 -19.39 0.45 -15.87
CA HIS A 93 -18.00 0.01 -15.84
C HIS A 93 -17.57 -0.43 -14.44
N ARG A 94 -17.87 0.37 -13.40
CA ARG A 94 -17.58 0.03 -12.01
C ARG A 94 -18.30 -1.24 -11.57
N ASN A 95 -19.58 -1.39 -11.93
CA ASN A 95 -20.34 -2.59 -11.58
C ASN A 95 -19.73 -3.85 -12.20
N LEU A 96 -19.35 -3.78 -13.49
CA LEU A 96 -18.66 -4.87 -14.17
C LEU A 96 -17.33 -5.22 -13.48
N LEU A 97 -16.52 -4.22 -13.11
CA LEU A 97 -15.27 -4.46 -12.40
C LEU A 97 -15.49 -5.08 -11.02
N PHE A 98 -16.50 -4.64 -10.26
CA PHE A 98 -16.81 -5.28 -8.99
C PHE A 98 -17.24 -6.74 -9.15
N GLU A 99 -18.03 -7.08 -10.16
CA GLU A 99 -18.33 -8.49 -10.47
C GLU A 99 -17.06 -9.28 -10.79
N LEU A 100 -16.13 -8.72 -11.57
CA LEU A 100 -14.85 -9.36 -11.88
C LEU A 100 -13.99 -9.53 -10.62
N TYR A 101 -13.93 -8.53 -9.75
CA TYR A 101 -13.18 -8.61 -8.49
C TYR A 101 -13.77 -9.62 -7.50
N LEU A 102 -15.10 -9.73 -7.45
CA LEU A 102 -15.77 -10.77 -6.64
C LEU A 102 -15.44 -12.18 -7.14
N ALA A 103 -15.22 -12.35 -8.45
CA ALA A 103 -14.77 -13.63 -9.02
C ALA A 103 -13.26 -13.86 -8.83
N GLU A 104 -12.45 -12.81 -8.93
CA GLU A 104 -10.99 -12.86 -8.80
C GLU A 104 -10.55 -13.09 -7.35
N ALA A 105 -11.17 -12.39 -6.40
CA ALA A 105 -10.83 -12.38 -4.98
C ALA A 105 -12.02 -12.77 -4.08
N PRO A 106 -12.61 -13.98 -4.24
CA PRO A 106 -13.86 -14.37 -3.58
C PRO A 106 -13.75 -14.48 -2.06
N LYS A 107 -12.53 -14.57 -1.50
CA LYS A 107 -12.27 -14.64 -0.06
C LYS A 107 -11.89 -13.29 0.55
N SER A 108 -11.87 -12.21 -0.24
CA SER A 108 -11.56 -10.86 0.26
C SER A 108 -12.81 -10.16 0.78
N GLU A 109 -12.90 -9.99 2.10
CA GLU A 109 -13.98 -9.23 2.73
C GLU A 109 -13.96 -7.75 2.32
N VAL A 110 -12.76 -7.16 2.16
CA VAL A 110 -12.62 -5.77 1.68
C VAL A 110 -13.29 -5.56 0.32
N ILE A 111 -13.14 -6.52 -0.60
CA ILE A 111 -13.78 -6.43 -1.92
C ILE A 111 -15.28 -6.61 -1.81
N LYS A 112 -15.76 -7.53 -0.98
CA LYS A 112 -17.20 -7.74 -0.76
C LYS A 112 -17.87 -6.51 -0.18
N GLU A 113 -17.27 -5.91 0.84
CA GLU A 113 -17.77 -4.70 1.49
C GLU A 113 -17.78 -3.51 0.51
N MET A 114 -16.69 -3.31 -0.23
CA MET A 114 -16.60 -2.24 -1.22
C MET A 114 -17.60 -2.44 -2.36
N ALA A 115 -17.74 -3.65 -2.90
CA ALA A 115 -18.71 -3.95 -3.95
C ALA A 115 -20.16 -3.73 -3.45
N ALA A 116 -20.47 -4.17 -2.22
CA ALA A 116 -21.78 -3.98 -1.60
C ALA A 116 -22.14 -2.50 -1.41
N LYS A 117 -21.16 -1.65 -1.05
CA LYS A 117 -21.35 -0.18 -0.98
C LYS A 117 -21.82 0.41 -2.32
N TYR A 118 -21.40 -0.18 -3.44
CA TYR A 118 -21.79 0.21 -4.80
C TYR A 118 -22.97 -0.62 -5.36
N GLY A 119 -23.63 -1.42 -4.52
CA GLY A 119 -24.82 -2.19 -4.90
C GLY A 119 -24.54 -3.52 -5.61
N VAL A 120 -23.29 -3.97 -5.67
CA VAL A 120 -22.89 -5.23 -6.33
C VAL A 120 -22.57 -6.28 -5.27
N THR A 121 -23.40 -7.32 -5.17
CA THR A 121 -23.26 -8.38 -4.14
C THR A 121 -22.99 -9.77 -4.72
N LYS A 122 -23.14 -9.94 -6.03
CA LYS A 122 -22.98 -11.21 -6.74
C LYS A 122 -22.20 -10.98 -8.02
N THR A 123 -21.56 -12.04 -8.50
CA THR A 123 -20.87 -12.07 -9.78
C THR A 123 -21.48 -13.13 -10.69
N ARG A 124 -21.53 -12.83 -11.99
CA ARG A 124 -21.90 -13.80 -13.04
C ARG A 124 -20.68 -14.55 -13.58
N PHE A 125 -19.47 -14.12 -13.21
CA PHE A 125 -18.23 -14.72 -13.67
C PHE A 125 -17.83 -15.87 -12.74
N LEU A 126 -17.30 -16.93 -13.35
CA LEU A 126 -16.76 -18.07 -12.63
C LEU A 126 -15.26 -18.11 -12.86
N LYS A 127 -14.48 -18.09 -11.78
CA LYS A 127 -13.05 -18.39 -11.83
C LYS A 127 -12.82 -19.75 -11.20
N LYS A 128 -12.02 -20.60 -11.86
CA LYS A 128 -11.58 -21.87 -11.26
C LYS A 128 -10.75 -21.53 -10.03
N ILE A 129 -11.22 -21.94 -8.86
CA ILE A 129 -10.50 -21.75 -7.61
C ILE A 129 -9.24 -22.61 -7.65
N VAL A 130 -8.08 -21.98 -7.47
CA VAL A 130 -6.82 -22.68 -7.24
C VAL A 130 -6.80 -23.05 -5.76
N HIS A 131 -6.73 -24.35 -5.45
CA HIS A 131 -6.84 -24.83 -4.07
C HIS A 131 -5.65 -24.40 -3.20
N ASP A 132 -4.48 -24.17 -3.81
CA ASP A 132 -3.23 -23.81 -3.13
C ASP A 132 -2.79 -22.37 -3.47
N ASP A 133 -3.72 -21.42 -3.51
CA ASP A 133 -3.37 -20.00 -3.71
C ASP A 133 -2.67 -19.42 -2.46
N PRO A 134 -1.36 -19.06 -2.55
CA PRO A 134 -0.61 -18.49 -1.42
C PRO A 134 -1.14 -17.12 -0.95
N LEU A 135 -2.00 -16.48 -1.75
CA LEU A 135 -2.69 -15.24 -1.44
C LEU A 135 -4.16 -15.45 -1.01
N GLN A 136 -4.51 -16.71 -0.71
CA GLN A 136 -5.77 -17.13 -0.09
C GLN A 136 -7.03 -16.70 -0.84
N GLY A 137 -7.00 -16.53 -2.16
CA GLY A 137 -8.14 -16.05 -2.96
C GLY A 137 -8.55 -14.63 -2.60
N LYS A 138 -7.61 -13.81 -2.10
CA LYS A 138 -7.84 -12.41 -1.71
C LYS A 138 -7.14 -11.41 -2.64
N CYS A 139 -6.20 -11.88 -3.47
CA CYS A 139 -5.43 -11.01 -4.36
C CYS A 139 -6.29 -10.51 -5.54
N ILE A 140 -6.14 -9.23 -5.88
CA ILE A 140 -6.78 -8.58 -7.03
C ILE A 140 -5.78 -8.20 -8.14
N LEU A 141 -4.54 -8.69 -8.04
CA LEU A 141 -3.46 -8.43 -8.99
C LEU A 141 -3.16 -6.93 -9.20
N CYS A 142 -3.29 -6.11 -8.15
CA CYS A 142 -3.06 -4.66 -8.21
C CYS A 142 -1.60 -4.22 -8.27
N GLY A 143 -0.63 -5.14 -8.15
CA GLY A 143 0.80 -4.87 -8.30
C GLY A 143 1.47 -4.03 -7.23
N LEU A 144 0.76 -3.46 -6.26
CA LEU A 144 1.35 -2.62 -5.20
C LEU A 144 2.48 -3.32 -4.43
N CYS A 145 2.31 -4.62 -4.16
CA CYS A 145 3.33 -5.44 -3.48
C CYS A 145 4.61 -5.59 -4.31
N VAL A 146 4.49 -5.85 -5.62
CA VAL A 146 5.63 -5.97 -6.54
C VAL A 146 6.35 -4.63 -6.63
N ARG A 147 5.59 -3.55 -6.84
CA ARG A 147 6.14 -2.21 -7.00
C ARG A 147 6.82 -1.69 -5.74
N VAL A 148 6.26 -1.89 -4.54
CA VAL A 148 6.95 -1.47 -3.31
C VAL A 148 8.23 -2.29 -3.08
N CYS A 149 8.23 -3.56 -3.48
CA CYS A 149 9.41 -4.42 -3.35
C CYS A 149 10.55 -3.98 -4.28
N GLU A 150 10.21 -3.55 -5.50
CA GLU A 150 11.16 -3.07 -6.51
C GLU A 150 11.53 -1.60 -6.31
N GLU A 151 10.56 -0.68 -6.35
CA GLU A 151 10.78 0.77 -6.40
C GLU A 151 11.22 1.38 -5.06
N ILE A 152 10.74 0.83 -3.94
CA ILE A 152 10.98 1.41 -2.61
C ILE A 152 12.03 0.61 -1.84
N MET A 153 11.89 -0.71 -1.81
CA MET A 153 12.83 -1.57 -1.09
C MET A 153 14.06 -1.94 -1.92
N GLY A 154 13.96 -1.92 -3.26
CA GLY A 154 15.07 -2.30 -4.14
C GLY A 154 15.44 -3.78 -4.08
N ALA A 155 14.52 -4.64 -3.63
CA ALA A 155 14.75 -6.08 -3.46
C ALA A 155 14.28 -6.90 -4.67
N SER A 156 13.21 -6.46 -5.35
CA SER A 156 12.63 -7.16 -6.52
C SER A 156 12.39 -8.66 -6.30
N ALA A 157 12.08 -9.05 -5.05
CA ALA A 157 11.99 -10.45 -4.65
C ALA A 157 10.72 -11.17 -5.16
N ILE A 158 9.70 -10.41 -5.55
CA ILE A 158 8.40 -10.92 -6.02
C ILE A 158 8.01 -10.25 -7.33
N SER A 159 7.29 -10.96 -8.19
CA SER A 159 6.88 -10.47 -9.50
C SER A 159 5.55 -11.07 -9.96
N PHE A 160 5.02 -10.57 -11.07
CA PHE A 160 3.91 -11.22 -11.77
C PHE A 160 4.45 -12.46 -12.50
N ILE A 161 3.85 -13.61 -12.20
CA ILE A 161 4.14 -14.89 -12.84
C ILE A 161 3.01 -15.24 -13.80
N ASN A 162 3.33 -15.90 -14.92
CA ASN A 162 2.42 -16.25 -16.01
C ASN A 162 1.82 -15.02 -16.74
N ARG A 163 0.76 -15.25 -17.52
CA ARG A 163 0.02 -14.24 -18.28
C ARG A 163 -1.48 -14.54 -18.34
N GLY A 164 -2.26 -13.49 -18.60
CA GLY A 164 -3.71 -13.60 -18.78
C GLY A 164 -4.41 -14.13 -17.53
N PRO A 165 -5.39 -15.06 -17.65
CA PRO A 165 -6.18 -15.54 -16.51
C PRO A 165 -5.38 -16.40 -15.51
N TYR A 166 -4.17 -16.84 -15.88
CA TYR A 166 -3.28 -17.64 -15.03
C TYR A 166 -2.28 -16.79 -14.26
N THR A 167 -2.36 -15.46 -14.39
CA THR A 167 -1.43 -14.54 -13.72
C THR A 167 -1.58 -14.65 -12.21
N VAL A 168 -0.46 -14.79 -11.51
CA VAL A 168 -0.36 -14.76 -10.06
C VAL A 168 0.80 -13.88 -9.65
N ILE A 169 0.89 -13.51 -8.38
CA ILE A 169 2.06 -12.83 -7.82
C ILE A 169 2.73 -13.83 -6.90
N ASN A 170 4.02 -14.09 -7.13
CA ASN A 170 4.85 -14.90 -6.24
C ASN A 170 6.34 -14.56 -6.45
N THR A 171 7.23 -15.27 -5.77
CA THR A 171 8.65 -15.30 -6.13
C THR A 171 8.85 -15.92 -7.52
N PRO A 172 9.92 -15.54 -8.25
CA PRO A 172 10.30 -16.21 -9.49
C PRO A 172 10.39 -17.72 -9.31
N PHE A 173 9.87 -18.47 -10.29
CA PHE A 173 9.85 -19.94 -10.31
C PHE A 173 9.16 -20.63 -9.12
N TYR A 174 8.44 -19.88 -8.27
CA TYR A 174 7.85 -20.40 -7.03
C TYR A 174 8.89 -20.94 -6.04
N GLU A 175 10.12 -20.41 -6.06
CA GLU A 175 11.20 -20.82 -5.17
C GLU A 175 11.46 -19.81 -4.06
N HIS A 176 12.20 -20.21 -3.02
CA HIS A 176 12.67 -19.28 -2.01
C HIS A 176 13.53 -18.18 -2.63
N ASN A 177 13.21 -16.91 -2.37
CA ASN A 177 13.97 -15.81 -2.93
C ASN A 177 14.94 -15.20 -1.90
N PRO A 178 16.28 -15.37 -2.07
CA PRO A 178 17.26 -14.82 -1.15
C PRO A 178 17.33 -13.28 -1.17
N ASP A 179 16.73 -12.59 -2.12
CA ASP A 179 16.69 -11.13 -2.12
C ASP A 179 15.60 -10.59 -1.20
N CYS A 180 14.67 -11.44 -0.73
CA CYS A 180 13.67 -11.01 0.25
C CYS A 180 14.33 -10.68 1.59
N GLU A 181 14.03 -9.50 2.11
CA GLU A 181 14.54 -9.02 3.41
C GLU A 181 13.56 -9.23 4.57
N GLY A 182 12.36 -9.78 4.31
CA GLY A 182 11.33 -9.95 5.35
C GLY A 182 10.73 -8.64 5.88
N CYS A 183 10.89 -7.53 5.15
CA CYS A 183 10.50 -6.18 5.59
C CYS A 183 8.97 -5.96 5.73
N ALA A 184 8.15 -6.87 5.20
CA ALA A 184 6.69 -6.81 5.20
C ALA A 184 6.07 -5.55 4.53
N ALA A 185 6.85 -4.77 3.77
CA ALA A 185 6.34 -3.60 3.04
C ALA A 185 5.22 -3.99 2.05
N CYS A 186 5.35 -5.13 1.37
CA CYS A 186 4.32 -5.65 0.48
C CYS A 186 3.00 -5.98 1.20
N ALA A 187 3.07 -6.56 2.42
CA ALA A 187 1.90 -6.77 3.26
C ALA A 187 1.20 -5.44 3.59
N LYS A 188 1.99 -4.45 3.97
CA LYS A 188 1.49 -3.14 4.43
C LYS A 188 0.70 -2.40 3.36
N VAL A 189 1.12 -2.48 2.09
CA VAL A 189 0.46 -1.82 0.95
C VAL A 189 -0.65 -2.67 0.31
N CYS A 190 -0.89 -3.89 0.79
CA CYS A 190 -1.89 -4.77 0.19
C CYS A 190 -3.31 -4.30 0.57
N PRO A 191 -4.14 -3.89 -0.40
CA PRO A 191 -5.47 -3.35 -0.10
C PRO A 191 -6.44 -4.42 0.42
N THR A 192 -6.17 -5.70 0.17
CA THR A 192 -7.07 -6.82 0.51
C THR A 192 -6.53 -7.72 1.62
N ASN A 193 -5.40 -7.37 2.25
CA ASN A 193 -4.75 -8.18 3.29
C ASN A 193 -4.51 -9.64 2.84
N ALA A 194 -4.09 -9.82 1.59
CA ALA A 194 -3.89 -11.13 0.98
C ALA A 194 -2.60 -11.83 1.43
N ILE A 195 -1.60 -11.05 1.85
CA ILE A 195 -0.23 -11.52 2.08
C ILE A 195 -0.03 -11.88 3.55
N VAL A 196 0.53 -13.07 3.80
CA VAL A 196 0.76 -13.62 5.14
C VAL A 196 2.25 -13.80 5.42
N PHE A 197 2.61 -13.48 6.65
CA PHE A 197 3.92 -13.64 7.25
C PHE A 197 3.73 -14.21 8.65
N GLU A 198 4.66 -15.06 9.10
CA GLU A 198 4.69 -15.54 10.47
C GLU A 198 6.13 -15.59 10.98
N ASP A 199 6.31 -15.21 12.24
CA ASP A 199 7.59 -15.33 12.92
C ASP A 199 7.59 -16.67 13.69
N ILE A 200 8.37 -17.64 13.22
CA ILE A 200 8.49 -18.98 13.80
C ILE A 200 9.90 -19.12 14.39
N GLY A 201 9.97 -19.19 15.72
CA GLY A 201 11.25 -19.24 16.43
C GLY A 201 12.08 -17.98 16.15
N THR A 202 13.25 -18.15 15.55
CA THR A 202 14.17 -17.06 15.19
C THR A 202 14.08 -16.63 13.73
N ASN A 203 13.04 -17.06 13.01
CA ASN A 203 12.90 -16.81 11.58
C ASN A 203 11.55 -16.18 11.27
N ARG A 204 11.53 -15.30 10.27
CA ARG A 204 10.30 -14.88 9.59
C ARG A 204 10.10 -15.73 8.35
N VAL A 205 8.93 -16.35 8.26
CA VAL A 205 8.49 -17.15 7.11
C VAL A 205 7.45 -16.36 6.34
N MET A 206 7.68 -16.20 5.04
CA MET A 206 6.76 -15.57 4.11
C MET A 206 5.91 -16.64 3.43
N GLN A 207 4.81 -17.09 4.05
CA GLN A 207 3.98 -18.16 3.47
C GLN A 207 3.47 -17.79 2.07
N SER A 208 3.15 -16.51 1.86
CA SER A 208 2.68 -16.05 0.56
C SER A 208 3.76 -16.09 -0.54
N TRP A 209 5.04 -16.16 -0.17
CA TRP A 209 6.19 -16.01 -1.07
C TRP A 209 7.06 -17.27 -1.07
N SER A 210 6.45 -18.40 -1.42
CA SER A 210 7.10 -19.72 -1.48
C SER A 210 7.89 -20.05 -0.23
N ASP A 211 7.29 -19.79 0.94
CA ASP A 211 7.87 -20.03 2.27
C ASP A 211 9.28 -19.45 2.46
N THR A 212 9.61 -18.38 1.70
CA THR A 212 10.91 -17.70 1.81
C THR A 212 11.14 -17.33 3.28
N THR A 213 12.33 -17.67 3.78
CA THR A 213 12.63 -17.57 5.21
C THR A 213 13.80 -16.60 5.44
N VAL A 214 13.65 -15.70 6.41
CA VAL A 214 14.68 -14.70 6.76
C VAL A 214 14.94 -14.75 8.27
N PRO A 215 16.22 -14.80 8.70
CA PRO A 215 16.55 -14.79 10.12
C PRO A 215 16.18 -13.46 10.78
N LEU A 216 15.72 -13.54 12.02
CA LEU A 216 15.40 -12.39 12.87
C LEU A 216 16.58 -12.10 13.80
N MET A 217 16.87 -10.81 13.97
CA MET A 217 17.75 -10.31 15.01
C MET A 217 17.12 -10.57 16.38
N ILE A 218 17.95 -11.03 17.32
CA ILE A 218 17.58 -11.31 18.70
C ILE A 218 17.99 -10.13 19.57
N CYS A 219 17.07 -9.63 20.40
CA CYS A 219 17.36 -8.57 21.34
C CYS A 219 18.34 -9.05 22.43
N PRO A 220 19.49 -8.38 22.64
CA PRO A 220 20.46 -8.81 23.65
C PRO A 220 19.95 -8.65 25.08
N GLU A 221 18.98 -7.76 25.33
CA GLU A 221 18.41 -7.56 26.68
C GLU A 221 17.35 -8.58 27.06
N CYS A 222 16.44 -8.94 26.16
CA CYS A 222 15.28 -9.77 26.49
C CYS A 222 15.24 -11.12 25.76
N GLY A 223 16.17 -11.39 24.85
CA GLY A 223 16.27 -12.63 24.10
C GLY A 223 15.16 -12.84 23.05
N LYS A 224 14.27 -11.86 22.83
CA LYS A 224 13.19 -11.98 21.86
C LYS A 224 13.66 -11.65 20.44
N PRO A 225 13.23 -12.41 19.40
CA PRO A 225 13.37 -12.00 18.01
C PRO A 225 12.49 -10.78 17.74
N PHE A 226 12.95 -9.82 16.92
CA PHE A 226 12.18 -8.59 16.73
C PHE A 226 12.23 -7.95 15.33
N ALA A 227 13.28 -8.17 14.54
CA ALA A 227 13.39 -7.57 13.21
C ALA A 227 14.20 -8.47 12.27
N PRO A 228 13.87 -8.52 10.97
CA PRO A 228 14.68 -9.25 10.00
C PRO A 228 16.11 -8.71 9.95
N GLN A 229 17.09 -9.61 10.03
CA GLN A 229 18.50 -9.25 10.14
C GLN A 229 18.95 -8.43 8.92
N ARG A 230 18.61 -8.86 7.71
CA ARG A 230 18.99 -8.17 6.46
C ARG A 230 18.41 -6.76 6.34
N LEU A 231 17.15 -6.58 6.75
CA LEU A 231 16.55 -5.27 6.81
C LEU A 231 17.30 -4.37 7.79
N MET A 232 17.64 -4.89 8.97
CA MET A 232 18.40 -4.15 9.97
C MET A 232 19.78 -3.74 9.46
N GLU A 233 20.52 -4.64 8.82
CA GLU A 233 21.82 -4.33 8.19
C GLU A 233 21.70 -3.16 7.19
N LYS A 234 20.66 -3.15 6.35
CA LYS A 234 20.39 -2.04 5.42
C LYS A 234 20.01 -0.74 6.11
N VAL A 235 19.29 -0.79 7.23
CA VAL A 235 18.91 0.42 7.99
C VAL A 235 20.12 1.00 8.71
N LEU A 236 20.93 0.16 9.36
CA LEU A 236 22.09 0.59 10.15
C LEU A 236 23.22 1.16 9.31
N THR A 237 23.35 0.73 8.05
CA THR A 237 24.34 1.28 7.11
C THR A 237 23.94 2.65 6.55
N LYS A 238 22.68 3.09 6.73
CA LYS A 238 22.24 4.42 6.29
C LYS A 238 22.60 5.49 7.33
N PRO A 239 23.33 6.56 6.94
CA PRO A 239 23.76 7.61 7.86
C PRO A 239 22.58 8.40 8.47
N GLU A 240 21.42 8.37 7.83
CA GLU A 240 20.20 9.05 8.26
C GLU A 240 19.33 8.24 9.21
N SER A 241 19.75 7.03 9.61
CA SER A 241 18.94 6.12 10.43
C SER A 241 18.56 6.69 11.80
N GLY A 242 19.31 7.68 12.31
CA GLY A 242 19.04 8.35 13.58
C GLY A 242 19.08 7.43 14.80
N LEU A 243 19.53 6.18 14.63
CA LEU A 243 19.67 5.20 15.70
C LEU A 243 21.00 5.44 16.42
N ILE A 244 20.90 5.67 17.73
CA ILE A 244 22.07 5.76 18.59
C ILE A 244 22.67 4.36 18.73
N GLU A 245 23.99 4.26 18.74
CA GLU A 245 24.76 3.01 18.81
C GLU A 245 24.28 2.09 19.96
N GLU A 246 23.88 2.69 21.08
CA GLU A 246 23.43 2.02 22.31
C GLU A 246 22.10 1.26 22.17
N ILE A 247 21.25 1.65 21.20
CA ILE A 247 19.89 1.12 21.07
C ILE A 247 19.66 0.36 19.77
N LYS A 248 20.64 0.36 18.87
CA LYS A 248 20.48 -0.12 17.49
C LYS A 248 20.11 -1.62 17.42
N ASP A 249 20.55 -2.40 18.39
CA ASP A 249 20.30 -3.85 18.47
C ASP A 249 19.16 -4.22 19.45
N LEU A 250 18.56 -3.23 20.11
CA LEU A 250 17.45 -3.47 21.03
C LEU A 250 16.12 -3.58 20.30
N CYS A 251 15.22 -4.45 20.77
CA CYS A 251 13.85 -4.49 20.27
C CYS A 251 13.06 -3.23 20.66
N PRO A 252 11.93 -2.91 19.99
CA PRO A 252 11.13 -1.72 20.28
C PRO A 252 10.64 -1.60 21.73
N GLU A 253 10.47 -2.73 22.45
CA GLU A 253 10.12 -2.73 23.87
C GLU A 253 11.30 -2.32 24.75
N CYS A 254 12.47 -2.94 24.56
CA CYS A 254 13.69 -2.60 25.31
C CYS A 254 14.19 -1.18 25.00
N ARG A 255 14.10 -0.73 23.74
CA ARG A 255 14.39 0.67 23.38
C ARG A 255 13.55 1.66 24.17
N ARG A 256 12.24 1.41 24.28
CA ARG A 256 11.34 2.26 25.07
C ARG A 256 11.74 2.27 26.55
N LYS A 257 12.03 1.10 27.13
CA LYS A 257 12.50 0.99 28.52
C LYS A 257 13.81 1.77 28.75
N TYR A 258 14.76 1.66 27.83
CA TYR A 258 16.04 2.38 27.89
C TYR A 258 15.82 3.89 27.98
N PHE A 259 14.99 4.47 27.10
CA PHE A 259 14.69 5.91 27.13
C PHE A 259 13.99 6.33 28.44
N THR A 260 13.01 5.55 28.89
CA THR A 260 12.32 5.83 30.16
C THR A 260 13.30 5.86 31.33
N LEU A 261 14.19 4.86 31.43
CA LEU A 261 15.20 4.79 32.50
C LEU A 261 16.20 5.95 32.42
N ARG A 262 16.58 6.37 31.21
CA ARG A 262 17.47 7.51 31.00
C ARG A 262 16.86 8.81 31.49
N GLU A 263 15.57 9.04 31.24
CA GLU A 263 14.87 10.24 31.75
C GLU A 263 14.69 10.21 33.27
N ILE A 264 14.35 9.04 33.85
CA ILE A 264 14.27 8.89 35.32
C ILE A 264 15.61 9.23 35.98
N ARG A 265 16.74 8.78 35.40
CA ARG A 265 18.09 9.05 35.93
C ARG A 265 18.51 10.52 35.88
N LYS A 266 17.84 11.36 35.08
CA LYS A 266 18.09 12.81 35.03
C LYS A 266 17.36 13.57 36.13
N ILE A 267 16.38 12.95 36.81
CA ILE A 267 15.67 13.57 37.93
C ILE A 267 16.66 13.60 39.11
N PRO A 268 17.07 14.78 39.61
CA PRO A 268 17.93 14.86 40.77
C PRO A 268 17.24 14.19 41.96
N THR A 269 17.95 13.26 42.62
CA THR A 269 17.48 12.64 43.86
C THR A 269 17.50 13.71 44.96
N ASN A 270 16.39 14.42 45.13
CA ASN A 270 16.20 15.27 46.30
C ASN A 270 16.01 14.37 47.53
N GLY A 271 17.01 14.33 48.40
CA GLY A 271 16.84 13.97 49.81
C GLY A 271 17.66 12.77 50.28
N GLY A 272 18.72 13.07 51.03
CA GLY A 272 19.46 12.10 51.82
C GLY A 272 20.65 12.67 52.57
N GLN A 273 20.53 13.90 53.10
CA GLN A 273 21.36 14.33 54.24
C GLN A 273 20.78 13.65 55.49
N ALA A 274 21.59 12.83 56.14
CA ALA A 274 21.55 12.53 57.56
C ALA A 274 22.95 12.77 58.11
#